data_AF-D0UHG2-F1
#
_entry.id   AF-D0UHG2-F1
#
_cell.length_a   1.000
_cell.length_b   1.000
_cell.length_c   1.000
_cell.angle_alpha   90.00
_cell.angle_beta   90.00
_cell.angle_gamma   90.00
#
_symmetry.space_group_name_H-M   'P 1'
#
loop_
_entity.id
_entity.type
_entity.pdbx_description
1 polymer ?
#
loop_
_entity_poly.entity_id
_entity_poly.type
_entity_poly.pdbx_seq_one_letter_code
_entity_poly.pdbx_strand_id
1 'polypeptide(L)'
;MKIKGILMGLCLSASIVALPGADEASACGDESVKDQIAPHAIQNKLPSKLGWSAEHPSKDEINTHLWLFNQAEKILAKDVTGAQLDLVRELKNYNKEIAQGIFDADHKNPYYDKNTFLSHFYNPKTHKTYIPGFPNAKDTGTKYFNISVEEYQDGNFEKAFYNLGLAIHYYTDVSQPMHANNFTALSHPVGYHCAYENYVDTFKQIFQASAESEAKWFCTDDVSEWYHENAKRAQADYPKIVNAIIKKSYIQGLSDSQKDRTWKKAVRAATGKRLRDSQETLAGFLEFWYAKTNE
;
A
#
# COMPACT_ATOMS: atom_id res chain seq x y z
N MET A 1 48.25 -12.68 60.15
CA MET A 1 48.01 -11.22 60.07
C MET A 1 47.17 -10.95 58.82
N LYS A 2 45.89 -10.58 58.98
CA LYS A 2 45.30 -9.26 58.58
C LYS A 2 45.43 -9.03 57.05
N ILE A 3 44.37 -9.00 56.22
CA ILE A 3 43.14 -8.19 56.34
C ILE A 3 41.96 -8.77 55.51
N LYS A 4 40.76 -8.51 56.04
CA LYS A 4 39.40 -8.66 55.50
C LYS A 4 39.16 -7.93 54.17
N GLY A 5 38.36 -8.53 53.30
CA GLY A 5 37.56 -7.84 52.29
C GLY A 5 36.13 -8.36 52.32
N ILE A 6 35.20 -7.55 52.85
CA ILE A 6 33.76 -7.78 52.87
C ILE A 6 33.23 -7.26 51.53
N LEU A 7 32.60 -8.12 50.71
CA LEU A 7 31.79 -7.68 49.59
C LEU A 7 30.32 -7.84 49.97
N MET A 8 29.67 -6.70 50.16
CA MET A 8 28.25 -6.55 50.48
C MET A 8 27.45 -6.85 49.20
N GLY A 9 26.72 -7.96 49.18
CA GLY A 9 25.79 -8.29 48.12
C GLY A 9 24.57 -7.37 48.18
N LEU A 10 24.45 -6.46 47.22
CA LEU A 10 23.22 -5.70 46.99
C LEU A 10 22.21 -6.60 46.27
N CYS A 11 21.10 -6.89 46.94
CA CYS A 11 19.86 -7.33 46.30
C CYS A 11 19.37 -6.23 45.35
N LEU A 12 19.39 -6.49 44.04
CA LEU A 12 18.58 -5.75 43.08
C LEU A 12 17.25 -6.50 42.91
N SER A 13 16.22 -5.94 43.54
CA SER A 13 14.82 -6.21 43.23
C SER A 13 14.55 -5.83 41.77
N ALA A 14 14.18 -6.80 40.94
CA ALA A 14 13.67 -6.57 39.60
C ALA A 14 12.26 -5.97 39.70
N SER A 15 12.17 -4.64 39.61
CA SER A 15 10.91 -3.96 39.35
C SER A 15 10.58 -4.13 37.87
N ILE A 16 9.57 -4.93 37.57
CA ILE A 16 8.93 -5.00 36.25
C ILE A 16 8.26 -3.65 36.03
N VAL A 17 8.89 -2.79 35.23
CA VAL A 17 8.23 -1.62 34.65
C VAL A 17 7.42 -2.14 33.46
N ALA A 18 6.11 -2.21 33.64
CA ALA A 18 5.18 -2.34 32.53
C ALA A 18 5.28 -1.07 31.67
N LEU A 19 5.77 -1.20 30.44
CA LEU A 19 5.70 -0.13 29.46
C LEU A 19 4.27 -0.07 28.90
N PRO A 20 3.59 1.08 28.99
CA PRO A 20 2.33 1.29 28.29
C PRO A 20 2.58 1.60 26.81
N GLY A 21 1.67 1.15 25.95
CA GLY A 21 1.46 1.72 24.62
C GLY A 21 2.44 1.24 23.55
N ALA A 22 1.91 0.47 22.59
CA ALA A 22 2.49 0.46 21.26
C ALA A 22 2.29 1.87 20.67
N ASP A 23 3.34 2.66 20.64
CA ASP A 23 3.33 3.94 19.92
C ASP A 23 3.12 3.65 18.42
N GLU A 24 2.14 4.33 17.83
CA GLU A 24 1.79 4.27 16.42
C GLU A 24 2.99 4.73 15.58
N ALA A 25 3.62 3.79 14.89
CA ALA A 25 4.69 4.08 13.94
C ALA A 25 4.08 4.78 12.71
N SER A 26 4.31 6.08 12.59
CA SER A 26 3.99 6.88 11.39
C SER A 26 4.96 6.54 10.26
N ALA A 27 4.40 6.26 9.08
CA ALA A 27 5.05 5.91 7.81
C ALA A 27 5.97 7.00 7.21
N CYS A 28 6.35 8.02 7.98
CA CYS A 28 7.37 9.01 7.67
C CYS A 28 7.96 9.55 8.98
N GLY A 29 9.12 9.00 9.37
CA GLY A 29 10.11 9.52 10.33
C GLY A 29 9.61 10.45 11.44
N ASP A 30 9.53 9.93 12.66
CA ASP A 30 9.70 10.76 13.85
C ASP A 30 11.20 10.71 14.22
N GLU A 31 11.86 11.88 14.29
CA GLU A 31 12.93 12.14 15.27
C GLU A 31 13.47 13.58 15.15
N SER A 32 13.15 14.36 16.19
CA SER A 32 14.10 15.16 16.98
C SER A 32 15.58 15.18 16.55
N VAL A 33 15.95 16.07 15.63
CA VAL A 33 17.33 16.60 15.58
C VAL A 33 17.30 18.11 15.48
N LYS A 34 17.74 18.75 16.57
CA LYS A 34 17.91 20.20 16.71
C LYS A 34 19.01 20.72 15.79
N ASP A 35 18.69 21.86 15.17
CA ASP A 35 19.56 22.94 14.68
C ASP A 35 20.75 22.61 13.75
N GLN A 36 20.71 23.08 12.49
CA GLN A 36 21.21 24.41 12.09
C GLN A 36 21.07 24.65 10.56
N ILE A 37 20.34 25.73 10.21
CA ILE A 37 20.45 26.63 9.03
C ILE A 37 20.16 26.02 7.63
N ALA A 38 18.88 26.04 7.24
CA ALA A 38 18.40 26.05 5.84
C ALA A 38 16.96 26.67 5.79
N PRO A 39 16.52 27.30 4.69
CA PRO A 39 15.41 28.27 4.70
C PRO A 39 14.07 27.66 5.13
N HIS A 40 13.51 28.23 6.20
CA HIS A 40 12.36 27.79 7.02
C HIS A 40 10.98 27.67 6.34
N ALA A 41 10.88 27.56 5.01
CA ALA A 41 9.59 27.47 4.30
C ALA A 41 9.31 26.09 3.67
N ILE A 42 10.27 25.16 3.71
CA ILE A 42 10.15 23.84 3.03
C ILE A 42 10.00 22.69 4.05
N GLN A 43 10.50 22.82 5.28
CA GLN A 43 10.45 21.74 6.29
C GLN A 43 9.04 21.46 6.84
N ASN A 44 8.12 22.42 6.82
CA ASN A 44 6.72 22.23 7.27
C ASN A 44 5.79 21.66 6.18
N LYS A 45 6.32 21.07 5.10
CA LYS A 45 5.55 20.65 3.91
C LYS A 45 5.75 19.19 3.48
N LEU A 46 6.37 18.35 4.30
CA LEU A 46 6.41 16.91 4.05
C LEU A 46 5.29 16.23 4.85
N PRO A 47 4.11 15.99 4.25
CA PRO A 47 3.13 15.09 4.83
C PRO A 47 3.63 13.63 4.78
N SER A 48 3.10 12.84 5.70
CA SER A 48 3.67 11.61 6.26
C SER A 48 3.55 10.32 5.44
N LYS A 49 3.50 10.35 4.10
CA LYS A 49 2.91 9.24 3.32
C LYS A 49 3.71 8.81 2.08
N LEU A 50 3.75 7.52 1.80
CA LEU A 50 4.40 6.93 0.61
C LEU A 50 3.56 5.72 0.15
N GLY A 51 2.45 5.94 -0.56
CA GLY A 51 1.53 4.88 -0.97
C GLY A 51 0.07 5.32 -1.12
N TRP A 52 -0.75 4.53 -1.83
CA TRP A 52 -2.20 4.63 -1.57
C TRP A 52 -2.41 4.60 -0.06
N SER A 53 -3.34 5.38 0.48
CA SER A 53 -3.45 5.48 1.94
C SER A 53 -3.73 4.11 2.57
N ALA A 54 -3.12 3.86 3.73
CA ALA A 54 -3.35 2.68 4.56
C ALA A 54 -3.43 3.05 6.05
N GLU A 55 -4.03 4.19 6.41
CA GLU A 55 -3.85 4.82 7.74
C GLU A 55 -4.54 4.06 8.90
N HIS A 56 -5.40 3.09 8.60
CA HIS A 56 -6.07 2.28 9.61
C HIS A 56 -6.37 0.87 9.07
N PRO A 57 -6.21 -0.18 9.89
CA PRO A 57 -6.44 -1.56 9.48
C PRO A 57 -7.91 -1.93 9.22
N SER A 58 -8.85 -0.99 9.34
CA SER A 58 -10.30 -1.29 9.22
C SER A 58 -11.17 -0.11 8.77
N LYS A 59 -10.57 1.05 8.44
CA LYS A 59 -11.32 2.23 7.97
C LYS A 59 -10.92 2.54 6.53
N ASP A 60 -11.74 2.12 5.59
CA ASP A 60 -11.50 2.29 4.15
C ASP A 60 -11.56 3.78 3.70
N GLU A 61 -12.20 4.65 4.48
CA GLU A 61 -12.22 6.11 4.31
C GLU A 61 -10.83 6.73 4.26
N ILE A 62 -9.88 6.16 5.00
CA ILE A 62 -8.47 6.58 5.07
C ILE A 62 -7.52 5.42 4.72
N ASN A 63 -8.04 4.41 4.03
CA ASN A 63 -7.27 3.28 3.54
C ASN A 63 -7.73 2.93 2.12
N THR A 64 -7.10 3.53 1.11
CA THR A 64 -7.39 3.29 -0.30
C THR A 64 -7.11 1.83 -0.71
N HIS A 65 -6.11 1.17 -0.14
CA HIS A 65 -5.85 -0.25 -0.40
C HIS A 65 -7.02 -1.13 0.05
N LEU A 66 -7.48 -0.94 1.29
CA LEU A 66 -8.66 -1.63 1.84
C LEU A 66 -9.93 -1.27 1.07
N TRP A 67 -10.07 0.00 0.65
CA TRP A 67 -11.21 0.42 -0.16
C TRP A 67 -11.25 -0.30 -1.52
N LEU A 68 -10.09 -0.48 -2.18
CA LEU A 68 -9.96 -1.23 -3.43
C LEU A 68 -10.33 -2.70 -3.24
N PHE A 69 -9.85 -3.32 -2.15
CA PHE A 69 -10.23 -4.67 -1.76
C PHE A 69 -11.74 -4.81 -1.56
N ASN A 70 -12.35 -3.90 -0.78
CA ASN A 70 -13.80 -3.88 -0.55
C ASN A 70 -14.58 -3.70 -1.87
N GLN A 71 -14.05 -2.94 -2.84
CA GLN A 71 -14.71 -2.80 -4.15
C GLN A 71 -14.57 -4.09 -4.99
N ALA A 72 -13.42 -4.76 -4.93
CA ALA A 72 -13.23 -6.05 -5.58
C ALA A 72 -14.16 -7.12 -5.00
N GLU A 73 -14.32 -7.19 -3.67
CA GLU A 73 -15.30 -8.08 -3.03
C GLU A 73 -16.74 -7.79 -3.51
N LYS A 74 -17.12 -6.51 -3.67
CA LYS A 74 -18.43 -6.16 -4.23
C LYS A 74 -18.60 -6.60 -5.68
N ILE A 75 -17.53 -6.62 -6.47
CA ILE A 75 -17.56 -7.12 -7.85
C ILE A 75 -17.78 -8.64 -7.85
N LEU A 76 -17.05 -9.36 -7.00
CA LEU A 76 -17.14 -10.82 -6.86
C LEU A 76 -18.46 -11.29 -6.26
N ALA A 77 -19.07 -10.48 -5.39
CA ALA A 77 -20.33 -10.81 -4.73
C ALA A 77 -21.56 -10.72 -5.64
N LYS A 78 -21.41 -10.33 -6.91
CA LYS A 78 -22.49 -10.29 -7.89
C LYS A 78 -22.72 -11.66 -8.50
N ASP A 79 -23.99 -12.06 -8.60
CA ASP A 79 -24.41 -13.28 -9.30
C ASP A 79 -23.70 -14.56 -8.85
N VAL A 80 -23.40 -14.64 -7.54
CA VAL A 80 -22.60 -15.70 -6.93
C VAL A 80 -23.25 -17.08 -7.04
N THR A 81 -22.57 -18.00 -7.74
CA THR A 81 -22.84 -19.44 -7.72
C THR A 81 -21.53 -20.22 -7.60
N GLY A 82 -21.58 -21.43 -7.03
CA GLY A 82 -20.43 -22.34 -6.95
C GLY A 82 -19.19 -21.73 -6.28
N ALA A 83 -18.02 -21.92 -6.90
CA ALA A 83 -16.72 -21.52 -6.37
C ALA A 83 -16.60 -20.02 -6.02
N GLN A 84 -17.27 -19.14 -6.76
CA GLN A 84 -17.24 -17.70 -6.50
C GLN A 84 -17.99 -17.33 -5.20
N LEU A 85 -19.06 -18.06 -4.87
CA LEU A 85 -19.78 -17.90 -3.60
C LEU A 85 -18.89 -18.29 -2.41
N ASP A 86 -18.15 -19.39 -2.54
CA ASP A 86 -17.26 -19.89 -1.49
C ASP A 86 -16.09 -18.92 -1.26
N LEU A 87 -15.45 -18.43 -2.34
CA LEU A 87 -14.44 -17.37 -2.27
C LEU A 87 -14.95 -16.14 -1.50
N VAL A 88 -16.10 -15.60 -1.89
CA VAL A 88 -16.67 -14.41 -1.23
C VAL A 88 -16.98 -14.67 0.25
N ARG A 89 -17.40 -15.89 0.60
CA ARG A 89 -17.63 -16.27 2.00
C ARG A 89 -16.33 -16.29 2.79
N GLU A 90 -15.26 -16.83 2.22
CA GLU A 90 -13.96 -16.91 2.89
C GLU A 90 -13.30 -15.55 3.06
N LEU A 91 -13.32 -14.70 2.02
CA LEU A 91 -12.82 -13.32 2.10
C LEU A 91 -13.51 -12.54 3.24
N LYS A 92 -14.82 -12.74 3.42
CA LYS A 92 -15.57 -12.15 4.54
C LYS A 92 -15.19 -12.74 5.89
N ASN A 93 -15.02 -14.06 5.97
CA ASN A 93 -14.66 -14.75 7.22
C ASN A 93 -13.29 -14.30 7.74
N TYR A 94 -12.33 -14.05 6.85
CA TYR A 94 -10.96 -13.65 7.17
C TYR A 94 -10.64 -12.19 6.84
N ASN A 95 -11.68 -11.34 6.77
CA ASN A 95 -11.54 -9.93 6.40
C ASN A 95 -10.56 -9.20 7.34
N LYS A 96 -10.54 -9.56 8.62
CA LYS A 96 -9.63 -8.99 9.62
C LYS A 96 -8.16 -9.27 9.30
N GLU A 97 -7.84 -10.52 8.95
CA GLU A 97 -6.49 -10.96 8.62
C GLU A 97 -6.02 -10.30 7.33
N ILE A 98 -6.89 -10.25 6.31
CA ILE A 98 -6.63 -9.55 5.05
C ILE A 98 -6.36 -8.06 5.32
N ALA A 99 -7.24 -7.38 6.05
CA ALA A 99 -7.11 -5.96 6.30
C ALA A 99 -5.87 -5.62 7.15
N GLN A 100 -5.48 -6.51 8.08
CA GLN A 100 -4.22 -6.37 8.81
C GLN A 100 -3.00 -6.58 7.90
N GLY A 101 -3.03 -7.56 6.99
CA GLY A 101 -1.96 -7.77 6.02
C GLY A 101 -1.80 -6.56 5.09
N ILE A 102 -2.91 -6.01 4.60
CA ILE A 102 -2.92 -4.77 3.81
C ILE A 102 -2.27 -3.63 4.61
N PHE A 103 -2.69 -3.41 5.86
CA PHE A 103 -2.16 -2.34 6.70
C PHE A 103 -0.67 -2.49 7.02
N ASP A 104 -0.25 -3.69 7.43
CA ASP A 104 1.12 -3.96 7.90
C ASP A 104 2.16 -3.69 6.82
N ALA A 105 1.80 -3.81 5.54
CA ALA A 105 2.70 -3.58 4.41
C ALA A 105 3.37 -2.19 4.48
N ASP A 106 2.66 -1.17 4.95
CA ASP A 106 3.14 0.21 5.08
C ASP A 106 3.68 0.57 6.49
N HIS A 107 3.48 -0.29 7.49
CA HIS A 107 3.65 0.08 8.90
C HIS A 107 4.63 -0.80 9.67
N LYS A 108 5.07 -1.92 9.08
CA LYS A 108 5.83 -2.94 9.80
C LYS A 108 7.00 -3.47 8.99
N ASN A 109 8.15 -3.64 9.65
CA ASN A 109 9.27 -4.38 9.07
C ASN A 109 8.94 -5.88 8.94
N PRO A 110 9.34 -6.55 7.85
CA PRO A 110 10.23 -6.05 6.80
C PRO A 110 9.52 -5.29 5.66
N TYR A 111 8.20 -5.18 5.68
CA TYR A 111 7.37 -4.85 4.51
C TYR A 111 7.51 -3.41 4.00
N TYR A 112 7.74 -2.44 4.89
CA TYR A 112 7.96 -1.02 4.51
C TYR A 112 9.45 -0.65 4.33
N ASP A 113 10.35 -1.65 4.32
CA ASP A 113 11.79 -1.51 4.09
C ASP A 113 12.47 -0.42 4.96
N LYS A 114 12.23 -0.42 6.27
CA LYS A 114 12.76 0.59 7.21
C LYS A 114 12.43 2.03 6.78
N ASN A 115 11.17 2.28 6.43
CA ASN A 115 10.64 3.55 5.92
C ASN A 115 11.14 3.97 4.53
N THR A 116 11.75 3.05 3.76
CA THR A 116 12.14 3.35 2.37
C THR A 116 11.08 2.92 1.36
N PHE A 117 10.21 1.97 1.71
CA PHE A 117 9.14 1.47 0.83
C PHE A 117 9.67 0.95 -0.51
N LEU A 118 10.92 0.50 -0.59
CA LEU A 118 11.54 0.04 -1.84
C LEU A 118 10.71 -1.07 -2.51
N SER A 119 10.20 -1.99 -1.72
CA SER A 119 9.36 -3.09 -2.17
C SER A 119 7.97 -2.66 -2.65
N HIS A 120 7.57 -1.40 -2.49
CA HIS A 120 6.26 -0.88 -2.91
C HIS A 120 6.27 -0.31 -4.34
N PHE A 121 7.46 -0.21 -4.94
CA PHE A 121 7.63 0.33 -6.30
C PHE A 121 8.06 -0.76 -7.26
N TYR A 122 7.54 -0.70 -8.49
CA TYR A 122 7.97 -1.56 -9.58
C TYR A 122 7.75 -0.87 -10.91
N ASN A 123 8.83 -0.56 -11.62
CA ASN A 123 8.73 -0.05 -12.98
C ASN A 123 8.74 -1.23 -13.99
N PRO A 124 7.64 -1.48 -14.73
CA PRO A 124 7.54 -2.61 -15.66
C PRO A 124 8.46 -2.49 -16.88
N LYS A 125 9.03 -1.32 -17.17
CA LYS A 125 9.99 -1.14 -18.27
C LYS A 125 11.41 -1.52 -17.86
N THR A 126 11.79 -1.20 -16.63
CA THR A 126 13.15 -1.46 -16.12
C THR A 126 13.24 -2.70 -15.26
N HIS A 127 12.08 -3.25 -14.85
CA HIS A 127 11.91 -4.38 -13.96
C HIS A 127 12.56 -4.15 -12.59
N LYS A 128 12.52 -2.90 -12.10
CA LYS A 128 13.23 -2.46 -10.88
C LYS A 128 12.39 -1.49 -10.06
N THR A 129 12.66 -1.46 -8.75
CA THR A 129 12.29 -0.34 -7.87
C THR A 129 13.19 0.88 -8.13
N TYR A 130 13.00 1.96 -7.37
CA TYR A 130 13.69 3.24 -7.52
C TYR A 130 15.16 3.22 -7.07
N ILE A 131 15.58 2.22 -6.28
CA ILE A 131 17.00 1.91 -6.02
C ILE A 131 17.33 0.53 -6.62
N PRO A 132 18.19 0.46 -7.66
CA PRO A 132 18.59 -0.81 -8.26
C PRO A 132 19.22 -1.79 -7.25
N GLY A 133 18.91 -3.08 -7.40
CA GLY A 133 19.47 -4.15 -6.57
C GLY A 133 18.64 -4.51 -5.34
N PHE A 134 17.55 -3.79 -5.07
CA PHE A 134 16.60 -4.10 -4.00
C PHE A 134 15.34 -4.80 -4.52
N PRO A 135 14.61 -5.54 -3.65
CA PRO A 135 13.30 -6.10 -3.97
C PRO A 135 12.33 -5.02 -4.45
N ASN A 136 11.42 -5.40 -5.35
CA ASN A 136 10.40 -4.54 -5.93
C ASN A 136 9.01 -5.15 -5.72
N ALA A 137 7.95 -4.39 -5.99
CA ALA A 137 6.58 -4.82 -5.72
C ALA A 137 6.14 -6.08 -6.46
N LYS A 138 6.64 -6.32 -7.67
CA LYS A 138 6.35 -7.55 -8.41
C LYS A 138 6.88 -8.77 -7.67
N ASP A 139 8.16 -8.74 -7.30
CA ASP A 139 8.82 -9.89 -6.67
C ASP A 139 8.32 -10.10 -5.24
N THR A 140 8.11 -9.02 -4.48
CA THR A 140 7.61 -9.09 -3.11
C THR A 140 6.14 -9.50 -3.05
N GLY A 141 5.29 -8.95 -3.91
CA GLY A 141 3.89 -9.36 -4.02
C GLY A 141 3.74 -10.83 -4.44
N THR A 142 4.50 -11.25 -5.46
CA THR A 142 4.56 -12.66 -5.89
C THR A 142 4.93 -13.59 -4.75
N LYS A 143 5.94 -13.23 -3.95
CA LYS A 143 6.33 -14.00 -2.77
C LYS A 143 5.17 -14.19 -1.80
N TYR A 144 4.48 -13.12 -1.41
CA TYR A 144 3.38 -13.22 -0.44
C TYR A 144 2.14 -13.91 -1.00
N PHE A 145 1.89 -13.82 -2.30
CA PHE A 145 0.87 -14.61 -2.96
C PHE A 145 1.17 -16.12 -2.89
N ASN A 146 2.41 -16.53 -3.19
CA ASN A 146 2.75 -17.95 -3.14
C ASN A 146 2.68 -18.48 -1.71
N ILE A 147 3.17 -17.71 -0.73
CA ILE A 147 3.04 -18.07 0.70
C ILE A 147 1.57 -18.18 1.10
N SER A 148 0.69 -17.27 0.63
CA SER A 148 -0.73 -17.36 0.98
C SER A 148 -1.40 -18.59 0.39
N VAL A 149 -1.02 -19.01 -0.82
CA VAL A 149 -1.50 -20.26 -1.42
C VAL A 149 -1.03 -21.48 -0.62
N GLU A 150 0.27 -21.56 -0.31
CA GLU A 150 0.85 -22.66 0.48
C GLU A 150 0.17 -22.78 1.86
N GLU A 151 0.06 -21.67 2.59
CA GLU A 151 -0.59 -21.65 3.92
C GLU A 151 -2.08 -22.03 3.84
N TYR A 152 -2.77 -21.70 2.73
CA TYR A 152 -4.16 -22.12 2.53
C TYR A 152 -4.26 -23.63 2.34
N GLN A 153 -3.42 -24.19 1.46
CA GLN A 153 -3.38 -25.63 1.18
C GLN A 153 -3.00 -26.46 2.42
N ASP A 154 -2.17 -25.89 3.30
CA ASP A 154 -1.81 -26.47 4.60
C ASP A 154 -2.90 -26.31 5.68
N GLY A 155 -4.01 -25.62 5.38
CA GLY A 155 -5.12 -25.37 6.31
C GLY A 155 -4.85 -24.26 7.34
N ASN A 156 -3.77 -23.49 7.18
CA ASN A 156 -3.40 -22.36 8.04
C ASN A 156 -4.09 -21.06 7.58
N PHE A 157 -5.43 -21.08 7.53
CA PHE A 157 -6.22 -20.02 6.90
C PHE A 157 -5.93 -18.61 7.40
N GLU A 158 -5.79 -18.38 8.71
CA GLU A 158 -5.48 -17.03 9.23
C GLU A 158 -4.18 -16.46 8.65
N LYS A 159 -3.14 -17.31 8.52
CA LYS A 159 -1.87 -16.91 7.90
C LYS A 159 -2.01 -16.75 6.39
N ALA A 160 -2.76 -17.64 5.75
CA ALA A 160 -3.03 -17.56 4.32
C ALA A 160 -3.65 -16.20 3.97
N PHE A 161 -4.72 -15.81 4.67
CA PHE A 161 -5.43 -14.57 4.42
C PHE A 161 -4.64 -13.32 4.86
N TYR A 162 -3.81 -13.39 5.89
CA TYR A 162 -2.86 -12.32 6.21
C TYR A 162 -1.83 -12.10 5.09
N ASN A 163 -1.23 -13.18 4.57
CA ASN A 163 -0.28 -13.08 3.45
C ASN A 163 -0.97 -12.67 2.15
N LEU A 164 -2.23 -13.07 1.95
CA LEU A 164 -3.06 -12.55 0.85
C LEU A 164 -3.25 -11.04 0.99
N GLY A 165 -3.50 -10.53 2.19
CA GLY A 165 -3.55 -9.10 2.47
C GLY A 165 -2.28 -8.36 2.06
N LEU A 166 -1.10 -8.90 2.40
CA LEU A 166 0.19 -8.37 1.94
C LEU A 166 0.30 -8.38 0.41
N ALA A 167 -0.07 -9.50 -0.23
CA ALA A 167 -0.04 -9.62 -1.69
C ALA A 167 -0.97 -8.59 -2.39
N ILE A 168 -2.17 -8.38 -1.84
CA ILE A 168 -3.15 -7.39 -2.31
C ILE A 168 -2.55 -5.98 -2.23
N HIS A 169 -1.90 -5.62 -1.11
CA HIS A 169 -1.27 -4.31 -0.94
C HIS A 169 -0.32 -4.00 -2.11
N TYR A 170 0.69 -4.85 -2.32
CA TYR A 170 1.65 -4.68 -3.41
C TYR A 170 0.97 -4.68 -4.79
N TYR A 171 -0.13 -5.43 -4.96
CA TYR A 171 -0.85 -5.49 -6.24
C TYR A 171 -1.57 -4.17 -6.54
N THR A 172 -2.13 -3.55 -5.50
CA THR A 172 -2.76 -2.24 -5.59
C THR A 172 -1.74 -1.08 -5.66
N ASP A 173 -0.54 -1.21 -5.09
CA ASP A 173 0.54 -0.26 -5.32
C ASP A 173 0.93 -0.19 -6.79
N VAL A 174 1.15 -1.34 -7.44
CA VAL A 174 1.54 -1.33 -8.86
C VAL A 174 0.43 -0.83 -9.78
N SER A 175 -0.81 -0.72 -9.30
CA SER A 175 -1.91 -0.06 -10.02
C SER A 175 -1.85 1.49 -9.95
N GLN A 176 -1.04 2.02 -9.02
CA GLN A 176 -0.77 3.44 -8.83
C GLN A 176 0.32 3.91 -9.84
N PRO A 177 0.04 4.90 -10.72
CA PRO A 177 0.98 5.24 -11.79
C PRO A 177 2.38 5.74 -11.36
N MET A 178 2.50 6.45 -10.23
CA MET A 178 3.75 6.87 -9.63
C MET A 178 4.58 5.68 -9.09
N HIS A 179 3.95 4.69 -8.46
CA HIS A 179 4.61 3.44 -8.03
C HIS A 179 5.13 2.65 -9.23
N ALA A 180 4.33 2.60 -10.30
CA ALA A 180 4.71 1.99 -11.58
C ALA A 180 5.80 2.75 -12.36
N ASN A 181 6.23 3.92 -11.87
CA ASN A 181 7.23 4.78 -12.52
C ASN A 181 8.36 5.22 -11.59
N ASN A 182 8.48 4.64 -10.39
CA ASN A 182 9.51 5.01 -9.41
C ASN A 182 9.48 6.52 -9.05
N PHE A 183 8.29 7.15 -9.10
CA PHE A 183 8.11 8.53 -8.68
C PHE A 183 7.69 8.57 -7.21
N THR A 184 8.65 8.85 -6.34
CA THR A 184 8.50 8.81 -4.86
C THR A 184 8.07 10.17 -4.27
N ALA A 185 7.84 10.24 -2.96
CA ALA A 185 7.65 11.51 -2.25
C ALA A 185 8.81 12.51 -2.41
N LEU A 186 10.03 12.01 -2.67
CA LEU A 186 11.22 12.82 -2.88
C LEU A 186 11.44 13.20 -4.35
N SER A 187 10.65 12.65 -5.28
CA SER A 187 10.71 13.01 -6.69
C SER A 187 10.17 14.42 -6.93
N HIS A 188 10.76 15.16 -7.87
CA HIS A 188 10.34 16.54 -8.11
C HIS A 188 8.96 16.62 -8.83
N PRO A 189 7.98 17.40 -8.29
CA PRO A 189 8.05 18.21 -7.08
C PRO A 189 7.86 17.40 -5.78
N VAL A 190 8.76 17.64 -4.81
CA VAL A 190 8.77 16.96 -3.50
C VAL A 190 7.41 17.14 -2.81
N GLY A 191 6.90 16.06 -2.21
CA GLY A 191 5.61 16.02 -1.50
C GLY A 191 4.39 15.84 -2.41
N TYR A 192 4.54 15.89 -3.75
CA TYR A 192 3.41 15.73 -4.66
C TYR A 192 2.78 14.34 -4.61
N HIS A 193 3.61 13.30 -4.50
CA HIS A 193 3.16 11.91 -4.39
C HIS A 193 2.18 11.74 -3.21
N CYS A 194 2.62 12.12 -2.01
CA CYS A 194 1.82 12.07 -0.79
C CYS A 194 0.55 12.94 -0.91
N ALA A 195 0.66 14.14 -1.48
CA ALA A 195 -0.47 15.05 -1.64
C ALA A 195 -1.51 14.49 -2.63
N TYR A 196 -1.06 13.80 -3.67
CA TYR A 196 -1.91 13.13 -4.63
C TYR A 196 -2.70 12.00 -3.97
N GLU A 197 -2.06 11.11 -3.22
CA GLU A 197 -2.72 9.99 -2.55
C GLU A 197 -3.73 10.46 -1.51
N ASN A 198 -3.36 11.44 -0.68
CA ASN A 198 -4.28 12.12 0.22
C ASN A 198 -5.50 12.72 -0.49
N TYR A 199 -5.29 13.28 -1.67
CA TYR A 199 -6.41 13.83 -2.44
C TYR A 199 -7.33 12.72 -2.93
N VAL A 200 -6.81 11.55 -3.29
CA VAL A 200 -7.64 10.41 -3.74
C VAL A 200 -8.62 9.96 -2.66
N ASP A 201 -8.21 9.98 -1.39
CA ASP A 201 -9.11 9.65 -0.28
C ASP A 201 -10.37 10.50 -0.26
N THR A 202 -10.28 11.76 -0.66
CA THR A 202 -11.40 12.70 -0.59
C THR A 202 -12.46 12.48 -1.68
N PHE A 203 -12.20 11.60 -2.67
CA PHE A 203 -13.16 11.40 -3.77
C PHE A 203 -13.27 9.97 -4.29
N LYS A 204 -12.46 9.01 -3.82
CA LYS A 204 -12.49 7.62 -4.30
C LYS A 204 -13.88 6.98 -4.27
N GLN A 205 -14.72 7.33 -3.29
CA GLN A 205 -16.10 6.83 -3.16
C GLN A 205 -16.98 7.12 -4.39
N ILE A 206 -16.67 8.14 -5.20
CA ILE A 206 -17.40 8.45 -6.44
C ILE A 206 -17.13 7.39 -7.54
N PHE A 207 -16.08 6.58 -7.37
CA PHE A 207 -15.61 5.60 -8.33
C PHE A 207 -15.74 4.16 -7.84
N GLN A 208 -16.61 3.93 -6.84
CA GLN A 208 -16.95 2.59 -6.35
C GLN A 208 -17.46 1.67 -7.47
N ALA A 209 -17.38 0.35 -7.24
CA ALA A 209 -17.95 -0.65 -8.13
C ALA A 209 -19.44 -0.36 -8.42
N SER A 210 -19.78 -0.29 -9.70
CA SER A 210 -21.16 -0.17 -10.19
C SER A 210 -21.69 -1.55 -10.55
N ALA A 211 -22.96 -1.69 -10.93
CA ALA A 211 -23.53 -2.98 -11.36
C ALA A 211 -22.78 -3.59 -12.56
N GLU A 212 -22.25 -2.74 -13.43
CA GLU A 212 -21.54 -3.11 -14.67
C GLU A 212 -20.05 -3.44 -14.47
N SER A 213 -19.51 -3.25 -13.25
CA SER A 213 -18.11 -3.63 -12.97
C SER A 213 -17.94 -5.14 -12.95
N GLU A 214 -16.92 -5.67 -13.64
CA GLU A 214 -16.66 -7.11 -13.78
C GLU A 214 -15.21 -7.45 -13.44
N ALA A 215 -14.97 -8.69 -12.99
CA ALA A 215 -13.63 -9.19 -12.75
C ALA A 215 -12.85 -9.25 -14.08
N LYS A 216 -11.64 -8.68 -14.09
CA LYS A 216 -10.74 -8.69 -15.25
C LYS A 216 -9.60 -9.66 -15.04
N TRP A 217 -9.48 -10.61 -15.95
CA TRP A 217 -8.43 -11.60 -15.96
C TRP A 217 -7.29 -11.24 -16.91
N PHE A 218 -6.08 -11.60 -16.50
CA PHE A 218 -4.96 -11.73 -17.42
C PHE A 218 -4.83 -13.20 -17.83
N CYS A 219 -4.61 -13.47 -19.12
CA CYS A 219 -4.47 -14.83 -19.64
C CYS A 219 -3.08 -15.39 -19.31
N THR A 220 -2.80 -15.60 -18.02
CA THR A 220 -1.53 -16.11 -17.51
C THR A 220 -1.74 -16.88 -16.21
N ASP A 221 -0.99 -17.97 -16.05
CA ASP A 221 -0.93 -18.76 -14.82
C ASP A 221 0.24 -18.35 -13.91
N ASP A 222 1.04 -17.37 -14.33
CA ASP A 222 2.14 -16.82 -13.54
C ASP A 222 1.67 -15.56 -12.79
N VAL A 223 1.60 -15.64 -11.45
CA VAL A 223 1.21 -14.50 -10.62
C VAL A 223 2.13 -13.28 -10.83
N SER A 224 3.41 -13.48 -11.15
CA SER A 224 4.33 -12.37 -11.38
C SER A 224 3.94 -11.54 -12.62
N GLU A 225 3.30 -12.18 -13.60
CA GLU A 225 2.74 -11.50 -14.77
C GLU A 225 1.47 -10.71 -14.42
N TRP A 226 0.70 -11.11 -13.40
CA TRP A 226 -0.42 -10.29 -12.92
C TRP A 226 0.05 -8.93 -12.40
N TYR A 227 1.09 -8.92 -11.57
CA TYR A 227 1.73 -7.69 -11.10
C TYR A 227 2.32 -6.88 -12.27
N HIS A 228 2.99 -7.55 -13.22
CA HIS A 228 3.60 -6.89 -14.38
C HIS A 228 2.57 -6.21 -15.29
N GLU A 229 1.49 -6.90 -15.65
CA GLU A 229 0.45 -6.36 -16.51
C GLU A 229 -0.33 -5.23 -15.82
N ASN A 230 -0.61 -5.35 -14.52
CA ASN A 230 -1.24 -4.27 -13.77
C ASN A 230 -0.34 -3.02 -13.73
N ALA A 231 0.97 -3.21 -13.49
CA ALA A 231 1.97 -2.14 -13.53
C ALA A 231 2.05 -1.47 -14.92
N LYS A 232 2.00 -2.23 -16.01
CA LYS A 232 2.00 -1.68 -17.38
C LYS A 232 0.82 -0.77 -17.63
N ARG A 233 -0.38 -1.18 -17.18
CA ARG A 233 -1.60 -0.37 -17.31
C ARG A 233 -1.49 0.92 -16.50
N ALA A 234 -0.93 0.87 -15.29
CA ALA A 234 -0.69 2.05 -14.46
C ALA A 234 0.38 2.96 -15.09
N GLN A 235 1.47 2.38 -15.58
CA GLN A 235 2.55 3.12 -16.24
C GLN A 235 2.06 3.90 -17.45
N ALA A 236 1.17 3.33 -18.27
CA ALA A 236 0.61 4.01 -19.44
C ALA A 236 -0.20 5.28 -19.08
N ASP A 237 -0.77 5.34 -17.88
CA ASP A 237 -1.55 6.47 -17.41
C ASP A 237 -0.72 7.49 -16.60
N TYR A 238 0.56 7.22 -16.33
CA TYR A 238 1.46 8.11 -15.59
C TYR A 238 1.54 9.53 -16.17
N PRO A 239 1.68 9.77 -17.50
CA PRO A 239 1.71 11.13 -18.05
C PRO A 239 0.42 11.93 -17.81
N LYS A 240 -0.70 11.26 -17.50
CA LYS A 240 -1.99 11.91 -17.20
C LYS A 240 -2.05 12.43 -15.77
N ILE A 241 -1.18 11.92 -14.89
CA ILE A 241 -1.12 12.26 -13.47
C ILE A 241 0.16 13.07 -13.16
N VAL A 242 1.26 12.78 -13.85
CA VAL A 242 2.55 13.44 -13.67
C VAL A 242 3.04 13.98 -15.01
N ASN A 243 2.88 15.28 -15.22
CA ASN A 243 3.41 16.00 -16.38
C ASN A 243 3.77 17.45 -16.03
N ALA A 244 4.43 18.16 -16.95
CA ALA A 244 4.91 19.51 -16.71
C ALA A 244 3.82 20.50 -16.25
N ILE A 245 2.59 20.38 -16.78
CA ILE A 245 1.46 21.24 -16.42
C ILE A 245 1.02 20.97 -14.98
N ILE A 246 0.86 19.71 -14.61
CA ILE A 246 0.45 19.30 -13.26
C ILE A 246 1.53 19.66 -12.24
N LYS A 247 2.81 19.38 -12.54
CA LYS A 247 3.94 19.75 -11.69
C LYS A 247 3.99 21.25 -11.45
N LYS A 248 3.87 22.05 -12.52
CA LYS A 248 3.81 23.51 -12.43
C LYS A 248 2.61 23.98 -11.61
N SER A 249 1.43 23.40 -11.82
CA SER A 249 0.22 23.74 -11.06
C SER A 249 0.34 23.40 -9.57
N TYR A 250 1.01 22.30 -9.21
CA TYR A 250 1.28 21.93 -7.82
C TYR A 250 2.26 22.91 -7.16
N ILE A 251 3.36 23.23 -7.84
CA ILE A 251 4.40 24.17 -7.35
C ILE A 251 3.84 25.60 -7.18
N GLN A 252 3.03 26.08 -8.13
CA GLN A 252 2.50 27.44 -8.12
C GLN A 252 1.45 27.69 -7.02
N GLY A 253 1.08 26.65 -6.26
CA GLY A 253 0.01 26.55 -5.26
C GLY A 253 -0.01 27.49 -4.04
N LEU A 254 0.52 28.73 -4.07
CA LEU A 254 0.60 29.65 -2.90
C LEU A 254 -0.52 30.75 -2.73
N SER A 255 -1.83 30.43 -2.78
CA SER A 255 -3.00 31.32 -2.52
C SER A 255 -4.32 30.54 -2.53
N ASP A 256 -5.13 30.73 -1.50
CA ASP A 256 -5.93 29.60 -0.99
C ASP A 256 -7.22 29.27 -1.73
N SER A 257 -7.67 30.11 -2.68
CA SER A 257 -8.97 29.89 -3.34
C SER A 257 -8.90 29.25 -4.73
N GLN A 258 -7.83 29.39 -5.51
CA GLN A 258 -7.77 28.86 -6.90
C GLN A 258 -6.80 27.67 -7.08
N LYS A 259 -5.91 27.44 -6.12
CA LYS A 259 -4.70 26.60 -6.30
C LYS A 259 -4.86 25.12 -6.06
N ASP A 260 -5.74 24.74 -5.15
CA ASP A 260 -6.11 23.35 -4.97
C ASP A 260 -6.95 22.82 -6.13
N ARG A 261 -7.71 23.68 -6.81
CA ARG A 261 -8.68 23.23 -7.81
C ARG A 261 -8.01 22.73 -9.10
N THR A 262 -6.87 23.26 -9.51
CA THR A 262 -6.36 23.01 -10.87
C THR A 262 -5.70 21.66 -11.04
N TRP A 263 -4.69 21.32 -10.23
CA TRP A 263 -4.01 20.02 -10.34
C TRP A 263 -4.94 18.88 -9.90
N LYS A 264 -5.70 19.07 -8.81
CA LYS A 264 -6.69 18.10 -8.30
C LYS A 264 -7.75 17.80 -9.38
N LYS A 265 -8.32 18.83 -10.03
CA LYS A 265 -9.26 18.64 -11.14
C LYS A 265 -8.61 17.93 -12.34
N ALA A 266 -7.36 18.27 -12.67
CA ALA A 266 -6.66 17.69 -13.82
C ALA A 266 -6.42 16.18 -13.68
N VAL A 267 -6.08 15.71 -12.47
CA VAL A 267 -5.80 14.28 -12.25
C VAL A 267 -7.05 13.43 -12.05
N ARG A 268 -8.16 14.03 -11.61
CA ARG A 268 -9.36 13.31 -11.13
C ARG A 268 -9.91 12.27 -12.12
N ALA A 269 -10.00 12.62 -13.40
CA ALA A 269 -10.54 11.71 -14.41
C ALA A 269 -9.62 10.50 -14.65
N ALA A 270 -8.31 10.74 -14.74
CA ALA A 270 -7.31 9.68 -14.88
C ALA A 270 -7.28 8.78 -13.64
N THR A 271 -7.30 9.37 -12.43
CA THR A 271 -7.41 8.63 -11.18
C THR A 271 -8.66 7.77 -11.14
N GLY A 272 -9.84 8.30 -11.48
CA GLY A 272 -11.07 7.52 -11.49
C GLY A 272 -11.02 6.32 -12.45
N LYS A 273 -10.35 6.46 -13.59
CA LYS A 273 -10.07 5.34 -14.51
C LYS A 273 -9.09 4.32 -13.90
N ARG A 274 -8.15 4.75 -13.05
CA ARG A 274 -7.22 3.84 -12.35
C ARG A 274 -7.89 3.10 -11.21
N LEU A 275 -8.69 3.78 -10.39
CA LEU A 275 -9.45 3.14 -9.32
C LEU A 275 -10.38 2.05 -9.88
N ARG A 276 -11.17 2.35 -10.92
CA ARG A 276 -12.04 1.35 -11.58
C ARG A 276 -11.27 0.16 -12.16
N ASP A 277 -10.16 0.43 -12.84
CA ASP A 277 -9.36 -0.66 -13.41
C ASP A 277 -8.68 -1.50 -12.32
N SER A 278 -8.26 -0.86 -11.21
CA SER A 278 -7.63 -1.54 -10.08
C SER A 278 -8.61 -2.44 -9.32
N GLN A 279 -9.86 -2.00 -9.08
CA GLN A 279 -10.86 -2.87 -8.43
C GLN A 279 -11.25 -4.06 -9.33
N GLU A 280 -11.38 -3.86 -10.64
CA GLU A 280 -11.76 -4.92 -11.59
C GLU A 280 -10.64 -5.95 -11.77
N THR A 281 -9.39 -5.49 -11.89
CA THR A 281 -8.22 -6.38 -11.98
C THR A 281 -7.87 -7.03 -10.65
N LEU A 282 -8.19 -6.40 -9.51
CA LEU A 282 -8.05 -7.01 -8.19
C LEU A 282 -9.10 -8.11 -7.97
N ALA A 283 -10.33 -7.91 -8.45
CA ALA A 283 -11.35 -8.96 -8.43
C ALA A 283 -10.88 -10.21 -9.19
N GLY A 284 -10.36 -10.04 -10.42
CA GLY A 284 -9.77 -11.17 -11.16
C GLY A 284 -8.56 -11.80 -10.46
N PHE A 285 -7.73 -11.00 -9.80
CA PHE A 285 -6.57 -11.50 -9.04
C PHE A 285 -6.98 -12.37 -7.85
N LEU A 286 -8.08 -12.03 -7.18
CA LEU A 286 -8.65 -12.83 -6.09
C LEU A 286 -9.27 -14.14 -6.61
N GLU A 287 -9.94 -14.14 -7.76
CA GLU A 287 -10.42 -15.38 -8.37
C GLU A 287 -9.26 -16.27 -8.82
N PHE A 288 -8.20 -15.67 -9.35
CA PHE A 288 -6.98 -16.37 -9.70
C PHE A 288 -6.29 -16.98 -8.47
N TRP A 289 -6.18 -16.22 -7.37
CA TRP A 289 -5.69 -16.75 -6.09
C TRP A 289 -6.50 -17.96 -5.64
N TYR A 290 -7.83 -17.84 -5.66
CA TYR A 290 -8.71 -18.94 -5.24
C TYR A 290 -8.62 -20.16 -6.15
N ALA A 291 -8.43 -19.97 -7.46
CA ALA A 291 -8.16 -21.09 -8.35
C ALA A 291 -6.87 -21.81 -7.94
N LYS A 292 -5.80 -21.07 -7.62
CA LYS A 292 -4.51 -21.64 -7.17
C LYS A 292 -4.57 -22.34 -5.82
N THR A 293 -5.42 -21.89 -4.89
CA THR A 293 -5.58 -22.58 -3.61
C THR A 293 -6.34 -23.91 -3.70
N ASN A 294 -7.08 -24.13 -4.79
CA ASN A 294 -7.88 -25.32 -5.04
C ASN A 294 -7.24 -26.28 -6.08
N GLU A 295 -5.99 -26.02 -6.50
CA GLU A 295 -5.14 -26.96 -7.26
C GLU A 295 -4.51 -28.00 -6.33
#